data_AF-A0AAJ0C338-F1
#
_entry.id   AF-A0AAJ0C338-F1
#
_cell.length_a   1.000
_cell.length_b   1.000
_cell.length_c   1.000
_cell.angle_alpha   90.00
_cell.angle_beta   90.00
_cell.angle_gamma   90.00
#
_symmetry.space_group_name_H-M   'P 1'
#
loop_
_entity.id
_entity.type
_entity.pdbx_description
1 polymer ?
#
loop_
_entity_poly.entity_id
_entity_poly.type
_entity_poly.pdbx_seq_one_letter_code
_entity_poly.pdbx_strand_id
1 'polypeptide(L)'
;MVADAVIYHPSVSHYLKFVATTVGRDKLLRTLQYFARFYAWYLLRTNGSAAEMAPWEAMKKQFGLVRKVLRVGKNVEHFRAAAAAADAKTADPVLRYAAVGRQLCYAGYLSFDAATVLDATGIRSLPAAKRLQRESYRFWTAGLVFSVLAQTYTLYRLREREARVDKKEGEGVVESKRIAIERAASRLQLTSDLCDLTVPLTALSWVGLDDGVVGLAGTVSSLIGVYSQWKKTA
;
A
#
# COMPACT_ATOMS: atom_id res chain seq x y z
N MET A 1 -25.06 -27.79 16.06
CA MET A 1 -25.15 -28.29 14.66
C MET A 1 -25.06 -27.17 13.62
N VAL A 2 -25.97 -26.19 13.53
CA VAL A 2 -25.84 -25.09 12.54
C VAL A 2 -24.72 -24.11 12.90
N ALA A 3 -24.56 -23.77 14.18
CA ALA A 3 -23.45 -22.92 14.65
C ALA A 3 -22.07 -23.55 14.40
N ASP A 4 -21.94 -24.87 14.61
CA ASP A 4 -20.68 -25.60 14.38
C ASP A 4 -20.27 -25.56 12.89
N ALA A 5 -21.24 -25.75 11.99
CA ALA A 5 -20.98 -25.68 10.55
C ALA A 5 -20.48 -24.30 10.10
N VAL A 6 -20.96 -23.21 10.72
CA VAL A 6 -20.49 -21.85 10.44
C VAL A 6 -19.11 -21.60 11.07
N ILE A 7 -18.93 -21.96 12.35
CA ILE A 7 -17.69 -21.69 13.11
C ILE A 7 -16.50 -22.44 12.52
N TYR A 8 -16.68 -23.69 12.10
CA TYR A 8 -15.61 -24.52 11.53
C TYR A 8 -15.49 -24.40 10.01
N HIS A 9 -16.23 -23.48 9.37
CA HIS A 9 -16.10 -23.26 7.94
C HIS A 9 -14.69 -22.76 7.59
N PRO A 10 -14.02 -23.26 6.53
CA PRO A 10 -12.66 -22.84 6.15
C PRO A 10 -12.49 -21.33 6.00
N SER A 11 -13.52 -20.62 5.54
CA SER A 11 -13.51 -19.15 5.43
C SER A 11 -13.35 -18.44 6.77
N VAL A 12 -13.85 -19.01 7.88
CA VAL A 12 -13.64 -18.45 9.22
C VAL A 12 -12.19 -18.58 9.61
N SER A 13 -11.58 -19.76 9.44
CA SER A 13 -10.16 -19.97 9.69
C SER A 13 -9.28 -19.03 8.85
N HIS A 14 -9.63 -18.82 7.58
CA HIS A 14 -8.92 -17.88 6.71
C HIS A 14 -9.07 -16.44 7.19
N TYR A 15 -10.28 -16.01 7.53
CA TYR A 15 -10.52 -14.70 8.13
C TYR A 15 -9.70 -14.49 9.40
N LEU A 16 -9.69 -15.46 10.31
CA LEU A 16 -8.91 -15.41 11.55
C LEU A 16 -7.42 -15.23 11.28
N LYS A 17 -6.83 -16.00 10.33
CA LYS A 17 -5.43 -15.80 9.90
C LYS A 17 -5.19 -14.40 9.34
N PHE A 18 -6.13 -13.87 8.54
CA PHE A 18 -6.02 -12.53 7.98
C PHE A 18 -6.03 -11.44 9.06
N VAL A 19 -7.05 -11.44 9.93
CA VAL A 19 -7.19 -10.41 10.98
C VAL A 19 -6.23 -10.59 12.13
N ALA A 20 -5.57 -11.74 12.28
CA ALA A 20 -4.46 -11.92 13.23
C ALA A 20 -3.21 -11.12 12.82
N THR A 21 -3.10 -10.69 11.56
CA THR A 21 -1.96 -9.88 11.10
C THR A 21 -2.20 -8.39 11.29
N THR A 22 -1.18 -7.66 11.78
CA THR A 22 -1.20 -6.18 11.82
C THR A 22 -1.42 -5.58 10.43
N VAL A 23 -0.86 -6.20 9.39
CA VAL A 23 -1.00 -5.76 7.99
C VAL A 23 -2.46 -5.88 7.51
N GLY A 24 -3.15 -6.99 7.81
CA GLY A 24 -4.55 -7.17 7.45
C GLY A 24 -5.44 -6.10 8.08
N ARG A 25 -5.27 -5.87 9.39
CA ARG A 25 -6.00 -4.81 10.11
C ARG A 25 -5.69 -3.41 9.57
N ASP A 26 -4.42 -3.06 9.35
CA ASP A 26 -4.03 -1.76 8.77
C ASP A 26 -4.67 -1.53 7.40
N LYS A 27 -4.72 -2.54 6.53
CA LYS A 27 -5.31 -2.41 5.19
C LYS A 27 -6.82 -2.21 5.24
N LEU A 28 -7.55 -2.91 6.11
CA LEU A 28 -8.98 -2.67 6.31
C LEU A 28 -9.25 -1.25 6.82
N LEU A 29 -8.51 -0.81 7.84
CA LEU A 29 -8.62 0.55 8.36
C LEU A 29 -8.27 1.59 7.30
N ARG A 30 -7.26 1.31 6.43
CA ARG A 30 -6.87 2.18 5.33
C ARG A 30 -8.03 2.35 4.34
N THR A 31 -8.68 1.26 3.95
CA THR A 31 -9.83 1.28 3.03
C THR A 31 -10.95 2.17 3.58
N LEU A 32 -11.32 1.97 4.85
CA LEU A 32 -12.38 2.76 5.50
C LEU A 32 -11.97 4.23 5.65
N GLN A 33 -10.71 4.50 6.01
CA GLN A 33 -10.19 5.86 6.13
C GLN A 33 -10.28 6.64 4.80
N TYR A 34 -9.83 6.04 3.69
CA TYR A 34 -9.84 6.72 2.39
C TYR A 34 -11.24 6.80 1.79
N PHE A 35 -12.08 5.79 2.02
CA PHE A 35 -13.49 5.89 1.65
C PHE A 35 -14.18 7.03 2.40
N ALA A 36 -13.93 7.16 3.71
CA ALA A 36 -14.46 8.27 4.50
C ALA A 36 -13.97 9.64 4.01
N ARG A 37 -12.70 9.74 3.56
CA ARG A 37 -12.17 10.95 2.90
C ARG A 37 -12.95 11.30 1.63
N PHE A 38 -13.16 10.32 0.75
CA PHE A 38 -13.96 10.52 -0.46
C PHE A 38 -15.40 10.92 -0.11
N TYR A 39 -16.03 10.22 0.82
CA TYR A 39 -17.44 10.39 1.10
C TYR A 39 -17.74 11.73 1.80
N ALA A 40 -16.86 12.18 2.70
CA ALA A 40 -16.94 13.53 3.26
C ALA A 40 -16.85 14.61 2.17
N TRP A 41 -15.93 14.45 1.21
CA TRP A 41 -15.84 15.34 0.05
C TRP A 41 -17.08 15.27 -0.85
N TYR A 42 -17.63 14.07 -1.08
CA TYR A 42 -18.84 13.88 -1.87
C TYR A 42 -20.04 14.61 -1.25
N LEU A 43 -20.26 14.43 0.06
CA LEU A 43 -21.31 15.15 0.80
C LEU A 43 -21.15 16.66 0.69
N LEU A 44 -19.92 17.19 0.84
CA LEU A 44 -19.66 18.61 0.66
C LEU A 44 -20.08 19.11 -0.74
N ARG A 45 -19.83 18.31 -1.78
CA ARG A 45 -20.17 18.65 -3.17
C ARG A 45 -21.66 18.52 -3.50
N THR A 46 -22.41 17.76 -2.69
CA THR A 46 -23.85 17.55 -2.86
C THR A 46 -24.69 18.29 -1.81
N ASN A 47 -24.16 19.37 -1.23
CA ASN A 47 -24.82 20.21 -0.22
C ASN A 47 -25.20 19.47 1.09
N GLY A 48 -24.43 18.45 1.46
CA GLY A 48 -24.54 17.79 2.76
C GLY A 48 -24.18 18.74 3.91
N SER A 49 -24.88 18.58 5.02
CA SER A 49 -24.69 19.36 6.25
C SER A 49 -23.39 18.98 6.97
N ALA A 50 -22.90 19.88 7.83
CA ALA A 50 -21.76 19.60 8.70
C ALA A 50 -21.99 18.38 9.60
N ALA A 51 -23.23 18.14 10.03
CA ALA A 51 -23.61 16.99 10.83
C ALA A 51 -23.47 15.67 10.06
N GLU A 52 -23.81 15.65 8.78
CA GLU A 52 -23.67 14.47 7.91
C GLU A 52 -22.21 14.16 7.60
N MET A 53 -21.35 15.17 7.48
CA MET A 53 -19.91 15.00 7.21
C MET A 53 -19.11 14.59 8.45
N ALA A 54 -19.51 15.03 9.64
CA ALA A 54 -18.75 14.86 10.88
C ALA A 54 -18.32 13.40 11.18
N PRO A 55 -19.18 12.37 11.02
CA PRO A 55 -18.78 10.98 11.25
C PRO A 55 -17.66 10.51 10.31
N TRP A 56 -17.68 10.94 9.04
CA TRP A 56 -16.70 10.56 8.03
C TRP A 56 -15.36 11.26 8.26
N GLU A 57 -15.40 12.54 8.64
CA GLU A 57 -14.21 13.28 9.07
C GLU A 57 -13.58 12.67 10.34
N ALA A 58 -14.41 12.25 11.31
CA ALA A 58 -13.95 11.55 12.50
C ALA A 58 -13.28 10.22 12.15
N MET A 59 -13.91 9.40 11.29
CA MET A 59 -13.34 8.13 10.83
C MET A 59 -12.02 8.34 10.09
N LYS A 60 -11.95 9.32 9.17
CA LYS A 60 -10.73 9.70 8.45
C LYS A 60 -9.59 10.03 9.42
N LYS A 61 -9.86 10.84 10.44
CA LYS A 61 -8.87 11.27 11.44
C LYS A 61 -8.43 10.12 12.35
N GLN A 62 -9.40 9.44 12.97
CA GLN A 62 -9.14 8.40 13.97
C GLN A 62 -8.42 7.19 13.36
N PHE A 63 -8.89 6.71 12.20
CA PHE A 63 -8.26 5.55 11.56
C PHE A 63 -6.88 5.91 11.01
N GLY A 64 -6.68 7.16 10.54
CA GLY A 64 -5.35 7.66 10.20
C GLY A 64 -4.37 7.58 11.36
N LEU A 65 -4.82 7.96 12.56
CA LEU A 65 -4.01 7.91 13.78
C LEU A 65 -3.74 6.47 14.22
N VAL A 66 -4.76 5.61 14.33
CA VAL A 66 -4.62 4.19 14.70
C VAL A 66 -3.60 3.52 13.78
N ARG A 67 -3.72 3.75 12.47
CA ARG A 67 -2.79 3.19 11.49
C ARG A 67 -1.37 3.72 11.62
N LYS A 68 -1.19 5.01 11.97
CA LYS A 68 0.14 5.55 12.29
C LYS A 68 0.76 4.78 13.45
N VAL A 69 -0.01 4.52 14.52
CA VAL A 69 0.44 3.72 15.67
C VAL A 69 0.78 2.28 15.25
N LEU A 70 -0.07 1.62 14.47
CA LEU A 70 0.18 0.25 13.96
C LEU A 70 1.44 0.13 13.10
N ARG A 71 1.92 1.23 12.50
CA ARG A 71 3.13 1.26 11.67
C ARG A 71 4.42 1.50 12.45
N VAL A 72 4.36 1.91 13.72
CA VAL A 72 5.56 2.14 14.54
C VAL A 72 6.40 0.85 14.60
N GLY A 73 7.70 0.97 14.34
CA GLY A 73 8.65 -0.15 14.28
C GLY A 73 8.72 -0.89 12.94
N LYS A 74 7.78 -0.63 12.01
CA LYS A 74 7.78 -1.28 10.68
C LYS A 74 8.98 -0.88 9.81
N ASN A 75 9.60 0.27 10.08
CA ASN A 75 10.83 0.68 9.41
C ASN A 75 11.96 -0.36 9.50
N VAL A 76 12.05 -1.13 10.58
CA VAL A 76 13.07 -2.18 10.78
C VAL A 76 12.93 -3.31 9.74
N GLU A 77 11.71 -3.71 9.42
CA GLU A 77 11.42 -4.68 8.35
C GLU A 77 11.98 -4.20 7.01
N HIS A 78 11.83 -2.91 6.72
CA HIS A 78 12.31 -2.31 5.47
C HIS A 78 13.84 -2.17 5.42
N PHE A 79 14.51 -1.90 6.54
CA PHE A 79 15.98 -1.97 6.58
C PHE A 79 16.49 -3.39 6.29
N ARG A 80 15.89 -4.41 6.94
CA ARG A 80 16.24 -5.82 6.67
C ARG A 80 15.96 -6.20 5.21
N ALA A 81 14.83 -5.77 4.66
CA ALA A 81 14.47 -6.05 3.27
C ALA A 81 15.39 -5.35 2.27
N ALA A 82 15.92 -4.17 2.59
CA ALA A 82 16.92 -3.49 1.78
C ALA A 82 18.24 -4.29 1.75
N ALA A 83 18.71 -4.77 2.90
CA ALA A 83 19.90 -5.61 2.98
C ALA A 83 19.72 -6.92 2.17
N ALA A 84 18.60 -7.61 2.37
CA ALA A 84 18.29 -8.84 1.62
C ALA A 84 18.22 -8.60 0.10
N ALA A 85 17.69 -7.45 -0.34
CA ALA A 85 17.69 -7.09 -1.75
C ALA A 85 19.11 -6.82 -2.27
N ALA A 86 19.97 -6.17 -1.48
CA ALA A 86 21.36 -5.92 -1.86
C ALA A 86 22.16 -7.24 -2.00
N ASP A 87 21.89 -8.21 -1.13
CA ASP A 87 22.54 -9.52 -1.11
C ASP A 87 22.12 -10.45 -2.25
N ALA A 88 21.01 -10.15 -2.95
CA ALA A 88 20.54 -10.92 -4.10
C ALA A 88 21.41 -10.70 -5.34
N LYS A 89 22.68 -11.10 -5.29
CA LYS A 89 23.70 -10.83 -6.33
C LYS A 89 23.40 -11.48 -7.69
N THR A 90 22.58 -12.52 -7.71
CA THR A 90 22.12 -13.21 -8.93
C THR A 90 20.83 -12.62 -9.51
N ALA A 91 20.19 -11.69 -8.81
CA ALA A 91 19.03 -11.00 -9.34
C ALA A 91 19.43 -10.03 -10.45
N ASP A 92 18.46 -9.72 -11.31
CA ASP A 92 18.57 -8.68 -12.30
C ASP A 92 19.04 -7.35 -11.65
N PRO A 93 20.10 -6.71 -12.16
CA PRO A 93 20.66 -5.52 -11.53
C PRO A 93 19.66 -4.36 -11.38
N VAL A 94 18.81 -4.13 -12.38
CA VAL A 94 17.82 -3.03 -12.38
C VAL A 94 16.79 -3.30 -11.29
N LEU A 95 16.22 -4.51 -11.26
CA LEU A 95 15.24 -4.89 -10.23
C LEU A 95 15.86 -4.91 -8.83
N ARG A 96 17.12 -5.31 -8.72
CA ARG A 96 17.87 -5.32 -7.45
C ARG A 96 18.02 -3.90 -6.90
N TYR A 97 18.54 -2.97 -7.69
CA TYR A 97 18.76 -1.59 -7.25
C TYR A 97 17.43 -0.87 -6.98
N ALA A 98 16.41 -1.10 -7.81
CA ALA A 98 15.08 -0.56 -7.56
C ALA A 98 14.48 -1.11 -6.25
N ALA A 99 14.67 -2.41 -5.96
CA ALA A 99 14.24 -3.00 -4.70
C ALA A 99 14.98 -2.40 -3.49
N VAL A 100 16.31 -2.25 -3.55
CA VAL A 100 17.08 -1.59 -2.48
C VAL A 100 16.60 -0.16 -2.26
N GLY A 101 16.50 0.64 -3.32
CA GLY A 101 16.05 2.03 -3.27
C GLY A 101 14.64 2.14 -2.66
N ARG A 102 13.70 1.32 -3.13
CA ARG A 102 12.34 1.26 -2.57
C ARG A 102 12.33 0.97 -1.08
N GLN A 103 13.08 -0.04 -0.64
CA GLN A 103 13.08 -0.46 0.76
C GLN A 103 13.74 0.58 1.68
N LEU A 104 14.86 1.19 1.27
CA LEU A 104 15.47 2.30 2.02
C LEU A 104 14.54 3.51 2.09
N CYS A 105 13.83 3.83 1.00
CA CYS A 105 12.83 4.88 0.99
C CYS A 105 11.67 4.59 1.95
N TYR A 106 11.16 3.36 1.98
CA TYR A 106 10.13 2.99 2.95
C TYR A 106 10.62 2.97 4.40
N ALA A 107 11.88 2.59 4.64
CA ALA A 107 12.50 2.69 5.95
C ALA A 107 12.59 4.16 6.41
N GLY A 108 13.01 5.07 5.52
CA GLY A 108 13.02 6.51 5.77
C GLY A 108 11.63 7.06 6.06
N TYR A 109 10.66 6.78 5.17
CA TYR A 109 9.25 7.16 5.30
C TYR A 109 8.71 6.82 6.70
N LEU A 110 8.84 5.55 7.10
CA LEU A 110 8.29 5.04 8.35
C LEU A 110 9.07 5.52 9.59
N SER A 111 10.36 5.79 9.45
CA SER A 111 11.15 6.37 10.55
C SER A 111 10.71 7.81 10.84
N PHE A 112 10.53 8.63 9.80
CA PHE A 112 9.99 9.98 9.95
C PHE A 112 8.51 9.98 10.40
N ASP A 113 7.69 9.05 9.90
CA ASP A 113 6.29 8.90 10.34
C ASP A 113 6.23 8.56 11.85
N ALA A 114 7.02 7.59 12.29
CA ALA A 114 7.09 7.16 13.69
C ALA A 114 7.61 8.27 14.62
N ALA A 115 8.59 9.07 14.18
CA ALA A 115 9.11 10.19 14.97
C ALA A 115 8.05 11.25 15.30
N THR A 116 6.96 11.32 14.53
CA THR A 116 5.84 12.25 14.75
C THR A 116 4.69 11.65 15.56
N VAL A 117 4.79 10.40 16.03
CA VAL A 117 3.66 9.70 16.66
C VAL A 117 3.20 10.37 17.95
N LEU A 118 4.12 10.82 18.81
CA LEU A 118 3.79 11.48 20.08
C LEU A 118 3.12 12.84 19.90
N ASP A 119 3.47 13.54 18.82
CA ASP A 119 2.83 14.80 18.42
C ASP A 119 1.42 14.52 17.88
N ALA A 120 1.30 13.52 16.99
CA ALA A 120 0.03 13.13 16.39
C ALA A 120 -0.99 12.59 17.43
N THR A 121 -0.53 12.00 18.54
CA THR A 121 -1.39 11.55 19.64
C THR A 121 -1.66 12.63 20.70
N GLY A 122 -1.01 13.80 20.61
CA GLY A 122 -1.13 14.88 21.59
C GLY A 122 -0.39 14.63 22.90
N ILE A 123 0.43 13.58 23.00
CA ILE A 123 1.23 13.26 24.20
C ILE A 123 2.35 14.27 24.39
N ARG A 124 3.04 14.65 23.31
CA ARG A 124 4.14 15.62 23.35
C ARG A 124 4.21 16.40 22.05
N SER A 125 4.00 17.71 22.14
CA SER A 125 4.18 18.63 21.01
C SER A 125 5.63 18.58 20.51
N LEU A 126 5.79 18.47 19.20
CA LEU A 126 7.08 18.45 18.52
C LEU A 126 7.12 19.58 17.49
N PRO A 127 7.89 20.65 17.72
CA PRO A 127 7.97 21.78 16.77
C PRO A 127 8.37 21.36 15.35
N ALA A 128 9.17 20.30 15.23
CA ALA A 128 9.61 19.74 13.96
C ALA A 128 8.59 18.81 13.28
N ALA A 129 7.42 18.53 13.88
CA ALA A 129 6.47 17.52 13.39
C ALA A 129 6.06 17.75 11.93
N LYS A 130 5.72 19.00 11.56
CA LYS A 130 5.36 19.35 10.18
C LYS A 130 6.52 19.09 9.20
N ARG A 131 7.76 19.39 9.60
CA ARG A 131 8.96 19.14 8.78
C ARG A 131 9.19 17.63 8.61
N LEU A 132 9.16 16.87 9.70
CA LEU A 132 9.36 15.42 9.66
C LEU A 132 8.27 14.72 8.85
N GLN A 133 7.01 15.16 8.99
CA GLN A 133 5.90 14.64 8.17
C GLN A 133 6.11 14.94 6.67
N ARG A 134 6.68 16.11 6.33
CA ARG A 134 7.03 16.44 4.94
C ARG A 134 8.14 15.53 4.41
N GLU A 135 9.20 15.28 5.18
CA GLU A 135 10.25 14.33 4.79
C GLU A 135 9.71 12.92 4.66
N SER A 136 8.84 12.49 5.57
CA SER A 136 8.11 11.22 5.49
C SER A 136 7.41 11.08 4.13
N TYR A 137 6.68 12.09 3.67
CA TYR A 137 6.04 12.08 2.34
C TYR A 137 7.03 12.08 1.17
N ARG A 138 8.17 12.77 1.27
CA ARG A 138 9.22 12.74 0.22
C ARG A 138 9.80 11.34 0.07
N PHE A 139 10.16 10.71 1.17
CA PHE A 139 10.64 9.32 1.19
C PHE A 139 9.57 8.35 0.67
N TRP A 140 8.31 8.53 1.06
CA TRP A 140 7.23 7.70 0.53
C TRP A 140 7.09 7.83 -0.99
N THR A 141 7.11 9.06 -1.50
CA THR A 141 7.05 9.34 -2.95
C THR A 141 8.21 8.67 -3.68
N ALA A 142 9.45 8.83 -3.20
CA ALA A 142 10.63 8.21 -3.80
C ALA A 142 10.53 6.67 -3.81
N GLY A 143 10.03 6.07 -2.73
CA GLY A 143 9.79 4.63 -2.66
C GLY A 143 8.77 4.14 -3.69
N LEU A 144 7.67 4.88 -3.87
CA LEU A 144 6.67 4.58 -4.90
C LEU A 144 7.26 4.73 -6.31
N VAL A 145 8.10 5.74 -6.57
CA VAL A 145 8.79 5.90 -7.87
C VAL A 145 9.68 4.69 -8.17
N PHE A 146 10.50 4.24 -7.22
CA PHE A 146 11.29 3.01 -7.40
C PHE A 146 10.41 1.78 -7.69
N SER A 147 9.26 1.68 -7.02
CA SER A 147 8.29 0.61 -7.26
C SER A 147 7.72 0.68 -8.69
N VAL A 148 7.26 1.86 -9.13
CA VAL A 148 6.75 2.08 -10.51
C VAL A 148 7.81 1.73 -11.56
N LEU A 149 9.06 2.15 -11.37
CA LEU A 149 10.17 1.82 -12.26
C LEU A 149 10.41 0.31 -12.32
N ALA A 150 10.45 -0.37 -11.16
CA ALA A 150 10.61 -1.81 -11.08
C ALA A 150 9.47 -2.54 -11.81
N GLN A 151 8.21 -2.18 -11.55
CA GLN A 151 7.06 -2.83 -12.17
C GLN A 151 7.03 -2.61 -13.69
N THR A 152 7.35 -1.40 -14.15
CA THR A 152 7.44 -1.08 -15.59
C THR A 152 8.52 -1.92 -16.27
N TYR A 153 9.70 -2.01 -15.65
CA TYR A 153 10.79 -2.84 -16.16
C TYR A 153 10.45 -4.34 -16.14
N THR A 154 9.76 -4.83 -15.10
CA THR A 154 9.24 -6.20 -15.07
C THR A 154 8.28 -6.45 -16.24
N LEU A 155 7.35 -5.54 -16.52
CA LEU A 155 6.41 -5.70 -17.64
C LEU A 155 7.13 -5.73 -18.99
N TYR A 156 8.17 -4.91 -19.17
CA TYR A 156 9.04 -4.95 -20.34
C TYR A 156 9.71 -6.32 -20.50
N ARG A 157 10.37 -6.82 -19.45
CA ARG A 157 11.03 -8.13 -19.48
C ARG A 157 10.07 -9.30 -19.71
N LEU A 158 8.87 -9.24 -19.13
CA LEU A 158 7.84 -10.26 -19.36
C LEU A 158 7.36 -10.28 -20.82
N ARG A 159 7.34 -9.12 -21.49
CA ARG A 159 7.02 -9.03 -22.92
C ARG A 159 8.12 -9.68 -23.76
N GLU A 160 9.39 -9.41 -23.46
CA GLU A 160 10.52 -10.06 -24.14
C GLU A 160 10.54 -11.56 -23.91
N ARG A 161 10.26 -12.00 -22.67
CA ARG A 161 10.18 -13.43 -22.31
C ARG A 161 9.05 -14.12 -23.07
N GLU A 162 7.86 -13.52 -23.13
CA GLU A 162 6.71 -14.08 -23.86
C GLU A 162 6.97 -14.21 -25.37
N ALA A 163 7.69 -13.26 -25.97
CA ALA A 163 8.04 -13.31 -27.39
C ALA A 163 8.94 -14.49 -27.77
N ARG A 164 9.60 -15.12 -26.78
CA ARG A 164 10.49 -16.28 -26.97
C ARG A 164 9.81 -17.61 -26.65
N VAL A 165 8.54 -17.60 -26.24
CA VAL A 165 7.81 -18.81 -25.85
C VAL A 165 7.16 -19.47 -27.06
N ASP A 166 7.54 -20.71 -27.36
CA ASP A 166 6.78 -21.54 -28.31
C ASP A 166 5.63 -22.26 -27.60
N LYS A 167 4.40 -21.83 -27.88
CA LYS A 167 3.18 -22.40 -27.26
C LYS A 167 2.78 -23.77 -27.83
N LYS A 168 3.50 -24.26 -28.85
CA LYS A 168 3.28 -25.60 -29.40
C LYS A 168 3.88 -26.69 -28.52
N GLU A 169 4.81 -26.33 -27.64
CA GLU A 169 5.42 -27.24 -26.67
C GLU A 169 4.72 -27.15 -25.31
N GLY A 170 4.60 -28.28 -24.61
CA GLY A 170 3.98 -28.34 -23.28
C GLY A 170 4.64 -27.40 -22.27
N GLU A 171 5.96 -27.27 -22.32
CA GLU A 171 6.74 -26.34 -21.49
C GLU A 171 6.40 -24.87 -21.79
N GLY A 172 6.22 -24.52 -23.07
CA GLY A 172 5.83 -23.16 -23.45
C GLY A 172 4.43 -22.78 -23.01
N VAL A 173 3.50 -23.73 -22.91
CA VAL A 173 2.16 -23.47 -22.34
C VAL A 173 2.26 -23.14 -20.84
N VAL A 174 3.05 -23.90 -20.08
CA VAL A 174 3.27 -23.65 -18.64
C VAL A 174 3.94 -22.30 -18.43
N GLU A 175 4.96 -22.00 -19.23
CA GLU A 175 5.69 -20.76 -19.18
C GLU A 175 4.80 -19.55 -19.53
N SER A 176 3.94 -19.67 -20.55
CA SER A 176 2.96 -18.64 -20.88
C SER A 176 1.97 -18.36 -19.73
N LYS A 177 1.53 -19.40 -19.02
CA LYS A 177 0.67 -19.24 -17.83
C LYS A 177 1.41 -18.53 -16.70
N ARG A 178 2.68 -18.88 -16.47
CA ARG A 178 3.53 -18.21 -15.48
C ARG A 178 3.71 -16.72 -15.79
N ILE A 179 4.01 -16.38 -17.03
CA ILE A 179 4.13 -14.99 -17.48
C ILE A 179 2.82 -14.23 -17.25
N ALA A 180 1.66 -14.84 -17.55
CA ALA A 180 0.37 -14.20 -17.32
C ALA A 180 0.13 -13.87 -15.84
N ILE A 181 0.51 -14.77 -14.92
CA ILE A 181 0.42 -14.55 -13.47
C ILE A 181 1.37 -13.43 -13.03
N GLU A 182 2.64 -13.48 -13.45
CA GLU A 182 3.65 -12.46 -13.12
C GLU A 182 3.23 -11.07 -13.65
N ARG A 183 2.65 -11.02 -14.85
CA ARG A 183 2.11 -9.80 -15.48
C ARG A 183 0.92 -9.25 -14.71
N ALA A 184 -0.02 -10.10 -14.32
CA ALA A 184 -1.19 -9.69 -13.55
C ALA A 184 -0.77 -9.11 -12.20
N ALA A 185 0.15 -9.77 -11.49
CA ALA A 185 0.71 -9.28 -10.24
C ALA A 185 1.42 -7.92 -10.43
N SER A 186 2.22 -7.79 -11.50
CA SER A 186 2.96 -6.56 -11.76
C SER A 186 2.04 -5.37 -12.10
N ARG A 187 1.00 -5.59 -12.93
CA ARG A 187 -0.02 -4.58 -13.23
C ARG A 187 -0.78 -4.16 -11.99
N LEU A 188 -1.16 -5.12 -11.15
CA LEU A 188 -1.89 -4.84 -9.92
C LEU A 188 -1.05 -3.97 -8.96
N GLN A 189 0.24 -4.27 -8.81
CA GLN A 189 1.16 -3.46 -8.00
C GLN A 189 1.33 -2.06 -8.61
N LEU A 190 1.51 -1.96 -9.93
CA LEU A 190 1.65 -0.68 -10.63
C LEU A 190 0.40 0.20 -10.43
N THR A 191 -0.80 -0.35 -10.60
CA THR A 191 -2.06 0.36 -10.31
C THR A 191 -2.12 0.83 -8.87
N SER A 192 -1.76 -0.04 -7.90
CA SER A 192 -1.70 0.34 -6.49
C SER A 192 -0.73 1.49 -6.23
N ASP A 193 0.46 1.47 -6.83
CA ASP A 193 1.50 2.49 -6.62
C ASP A 193 1.09 3.84 -7.23
N LEU A 194 0.49 3.83 -8.42
CA LEU A 194 -0.03 5.05 -9.07
C LEU A 194 -1.18 5.67 -8.28
N CYS A 195 -2.08 4.84 -7.74
CA CYS A 195 -3.11 5.30 -6.82
C CYS A 195 -2.51 5.87 -5.53
N ASP A 196 -1.54 5.18 -4.92
CA ASP A 196 -0.91 5.65 -3.69
C ASP A 196 -0.11 6.94 -3.88
N LEU A 197 0.47 7.19 -5.06
CA LEU A 197 1.22 8.42 -5.39
C LEU A 197 0.36 9.69 -5.26
N THR A 198 -0.95 9.60 -5.48
CA THR A 198 -1.87 10.73 -5.30
C THR A 198 -1.78 11.33 -3.89
N VAL A 199 -1.47 10.51 -2.87
CA VAL A 199 -1.47 10.91 -1.47
C VAL A 199 -0.27 11.80 -1.13
N PRO A 200 0.99 11.33 -1.23
CA PRO A 200 2.13 12.16 -0.86
C PRO A 200 2.35 13.31 -1.85
N LEU A 201 2.01 13.16 -3.14
CA LEU A 201 2.11 14.27 -4.11
C LEU A 201 1.19 15.44 -3.72
N THR A 202 -0.03 15.15 -3.29
CA THR A 202 -0.97 16.16 -2.80
C THR A 202 -0.52 16.73 -1.45
N ALA A 203 -0.07 15.88 -0.54
CA ALA A 203 0.41 16.32 0.79
C ALA A 203 1.67 17.18 0.73
N LEU A 204 2.51 17.01 -0.31
CA LEU A 204 3.67 17.85 -0.60
C LEU A 204 3.33 19.10 -1.42
N SER A 205 2.08 19.26 -1.84
CA SER A 205 1.62 20.33 -2.73
C SER A 205 2.34 20.33 -4.08
N TRP A 206 2.81 19.17 -4.55
CA TRP A 206 3.38 18.99 -5.88
C TRP A 206 2.29 18.84 -6.95
N VAL A 207 1.13 18.31 -6.56
CA VAL A 207 -0.06 18.19 -7.41
C VAL A 207 -1.30 18.63 -6.62
N GLY A 208 -2.17 19.43 -7.22
CA GLY A 208 -3.40 19.93 -6.60
C GLY A 208 -4.61 19.00 -6.81
N LEU A 209 -4.57 17.77 -6.28
CA LEU A 209 -5.73 16.87 -6.32
C LEU A 209 -6.69 17.16 -5.16
N ASP A 210 -7.99 17.07 -5.41
CA ASP A 210 -8.99 17.19 -4.36
C ASP A 210 -9.14 15.91 -3.52
N ASP A 211 -9.83 16.03 -2.38
CA ASP A 211 -10.08 14.94 -1.45
C ASP A 211 -10.91 13.79 -2.05
N GLY A 212 -11.70 14.05 -3.08
CA GLY A 212 -12.45 13.04 -3.81
C GLY A 212 -11.52 12.11 -4.59
N VAL A 213 -10.62 12.67 -5.39
CA VAL A 213 -9.62 11.90 -6.15
C VAL A 213 -8.68 11.13 -5.22
N VAL A 214 -8.12 11.81 -4.21
CA VAL A 214 -7.19 11.16 -3.26
C VAL A 214 -7.92 10.10 -2.42
N GLY A 215 -9.17 10.34 -2.06
CA GLY A 215 -10.04 9.38 -1.38
C GLY A 215 -10.25 8.12 -2.22
N LEU A 216 -10.75 8.25 -3.46
CA LEU A 216 -11.01 7.10 -4.33
C LEU A 216 -9.74 6.32 -4.68
N ALA A 217 -8.67 7.02 -5.07
CA ALA A 217 -7.39 6.39 -5.38
C ALA A 217 -6.86 5.60 -4.16
N GLY A 218 -6.89 6.22 -2.97
CA GLY A 218 -6.52 5.56 -1.73
C GLY A 218 -7.42 4.36 -1.39
N THR A 219 -8.72 4.40 -1.67
CA THR A 219 -9.62 3.26 -1.50
C THR A 219 -9.24 2.11 -2.43
N VAL A 220 -8.98 2.40 -3.72
CA VAL A 220 -8.58 1.39 -4.71
C VAL A 220 -7.27 0.71 -4.30
N SER A 221 -6.21 1.47 -4.00
CA SER A 221 -4.92 0.89 -3.58
C SER A 221 -5.05 0.07 -2.30
N SER A 222 -5.97 0.45 -1.40
CA SER A 222 -6.23 -0.26 -0.15
C SER A 222 -6.96 -1.58 -0.38
N LEU A 223 -7.96 -1.61 -1.26
CA LEU A 223 -8.65 -2.84 -1.66
C LEU A 223 -7.69 -3.82 -2.34
N ILE A 224 -6.80 -3.33 -3.21
CA ILE A 224 -5.71 -4.12 -3.78
C ILE A 224 -4.82 -4.70 -2.66
N GLY A 225 -4.50 -3.89 -1.64
CA GLY A 225 -3.74 -4.32 -0.46
C GLY A 225 -4.46 -5.38 0.38
N VAL A 226 -5.77 -5.25 0.58
CA VAL A 226 -6.61 -6.25 1.26
C VAL A 226 -6.59 -7.56 0.47
N TYR A 227 -6.87 -7.51 -0.83
CA TYR A 227 -6.83 -8.68 -1.71
C TYR A 227 -5.48 -9.39 -1.67
N SER A 228 -4.39 -8.62 -1.78
CA SER A 228 -3.03 -9.16 -1.79
C SER A 228 -2.66 -9.81 -0.45
N GLN A 229 -3.10 -9.23 0.67
CA GLN A 229 -2.84 -9.79 2.00
C GLN A 229 -3.74 -11.01 2.29
N TRP A 230 -4.99 -10.98 1.85
CA TRP A 230 -5.93 -12.10 1.96
C TRP A 230 -5.39 -13.35 1.27
N LYS A 231 -4.83 -13.22 0.06
CA LYS A 231 -4.20 -14.36 -0.64
C LYS A 231 -3.01 -14.96 0.09
N LYS A 232 -2.28 -14.18 0.88
CA LYS A 232 -1.12 -14.67 1.65
C LYS A 232 -1.52 -15.45 2.89
N THR A 233 -2.75 -15.28 3.36
CA THR A 233 -3.26 -15.94 4.57
C THR A 233 -4.20 -17.10 4.26
N ALA A 234 -4.38 -17.43 2.97
CA ALA A 234 -5.14 -18.57 2.49
C ALA A 234 -4.43 -19.87 2.86
#